data_AF-A0A960ZPI7-F1
#
_entry.id   AF-A0A960ZPI7-F1
#
_cell.length_a   1.000
_cell.length_b   1.000
_cell.length_c   1.000
_cell.angle_alpha   90.00
_cell.angle_beta   90.00
_cell.angle_gamma   90.00
#
_symmetry.space_group_name_H-M   'P 1'
#
loop_
_entity.id
_entity.type
_entity.pdbx_description
1 polymer ?
#
loop_
_entity_poly.entity_id
_entity_poly.type
_entity_poly.pdbx_seq_one_letter_code
_entity_poly.pdbx_strand_id
1 'polypeptide(L)' 'MKAALAILSTLAVAAGLAIAAKPYTSKNCLVSGKELGSMGKVVTKVYDDQEVKFCCKSCVKKFEADPAKYLSKLN' A
#
# COMPACT_ATOMS: atom_id res chain seq x y z
N MET A 1 -23.36 -40.43 -33.74
CA MET A 1 -22.18 -41.25 -33.35
C MET A 1 -20.95 -40.46 -33.80
N LYS A 2 -20.25 -39.70 -32.96
CA LYS A 2 -19.57 -40.08 -31.73
C LYS A 2 -19.64 -38.92 -30.75
N ALA A 3 -20.19 -39.19 -29.58
CA ALA A 3 -20.04 -38.38 -28.38
C ALA A 3 -18.73 -38.78 -27.71
N ALA A 4 -17.97 -37.79 -27.25
CA ALA A 4 -16.85 -37.83 -26.31
C ALA A 4 -16.29 -36.38 -26.31
N LEU A 5 -16.03 -35.67 -25.22
CA LEU A 5 -15.79 -36.05 -23.82
C LEU A 5 -15.70 -34.74 -23.00
N ALA A 6 -16.07 -34.82 -21.71
CA ALA A 6 -15.55 -34.01 -20.59
C ALA A 6 -15.70 -32.47 -20.69
N ILE A 7 -16.67 -31.83 -20.01
CA ILE A 7 -16.78 -31.58 -18.55
C ILE A 7 -15.56 -30.83 -17.98
N LEU A 8 -15.85 -29.74 -17.24
CA LEU A 8 -14.98 -28.90 -16.39
C LEU A 8 -13.99 -28.03 -17.16
N SER A 9 -14.15 -26.71 -17.20
CA SER A 9 -13.95 -25.92 -15.99
C SER A 9 -14.54 -24.52 -16.19
N THR A 10 -15.55 -24.20 -15.40
CA THR A 10 -15.79 -22.82 -14.98
C THR A 10 -14.52 -22.33 -14.29
N LEU A 11 -13.65 -21.62 -15.01
CA LEU A 11 -12.65 -20.80 -14.36
C LEU A 11 -13.41 -19.59 -13.81
N ALA A 12 -14.03 -19.81 -12.64
CA ALA A 12 -14.34 -18.72 -11.74
C ALA A 12 -13.01 -18.02 -11.48
N VAL A 13 -12.80 -16.91 -12.18
CA VAL A 13 -11.81 -15.92 -11.79
C VAL A 13 -12.37 -15.35 -10.48
N ALA A 14 -12.13 -16.07 -9.39
CA ALA A 14 -12.00 -15.45 -8.10
C ALA A 14 -10.78 -14.55 -8.23
N ALA A 15 -10.99 -13.38 -8.84
CA ALA A 15 -10.19 -12.21 -8.55
C ALA A 15 -10.39 -12.00 -7.05
N GLY A 16 -9.53 -12.69 -6.28
CA GLY A 16 -9.34 -12.37 -4.89
C GLY A 16 -9.14 -10.87 -4.89
N LEU A 17 -10.09 -10.17 -4.28
CA LEU A 17 -9.91 -8.78 -3.91
C LEU A 17 -8.71 -8.80 -2.96
N ALA A 18 -7.51 -8.74 -3.53
CA ALA A 18 -6.35 -8.27 -2.82
C ALA A 18 -6.79 -6.86 -2.41
N ILE A 19 -7.16 -6.72 -1.13
CA ILE A 19 -7.42 -5.43 -0.51
C ILE A 19 -6.04 -4.76 -0.52
N ALA A 20 -5.71 -4.16 -1.66
CA ALA A 20 -4.50 -3.39 -1.80
C ALA A 20 -4.66 -2.20 -0.87
N ALA A 21 -3.68 -2.01 0.00
CA ALA A 21 -3.66 -0.87 0.88
C ALA A 21 -3.93 0.42 0.08
N LYS A 22 -4.72 1.33 0.65
CA LYS A 22 -5.01 2.64 0.07
C LYS A 22 -3.69 3.28 -0.37
N PRO A 23 -3.55 3.61 -1.67
CA PRO A 23 -2.27 4.06 -2.20
C PRO A 23 -1.88 5.40 -1.60
N TYR A 24 -0.58 5.62 -1.40
CA TYR A 24 -0.06 6.91 -0.98
C TYR A 24 0.07 7.85 -2.18
N THR A 25 -0.86 8.81 -2.28
CA THR A 25 -0.97 9.76 -3.41
C THR A 25 -0.09 11.00 -3.26
N SER A 26 0.35 11.31 -2.03
CA SER A 26 1.19 12.47 -1.77
C SER A 26 2.61 12.25 -2.30
N LYS A 27 3.20 13.32 -2.86
CA LYS A 27 4.61 13.37 -3.27
C LYS A 27 5.55 13.72 -2.11
N ASN A 28 4.98 14.11 -0.97
CA ASN A 28 5.70 14.57 0.21
C ASN A 28 5.70 13.48 1.29
N CYS A 29 6.71 13.49 2.15
CA CYS A 29 6.82 12.62 3.31
C CYS A 29 5.73 12.93 4.33
N LEU A 30 5.03 11.91 4.83
CA LEU A 30 3.94 12.05 5.79
C LEU A 30 4.35 12.75 7.10
N VAL A 31 5.61 12.55 7.51
CA VAL A 31 6.13 13.04 8.78
C VAL A 31 6.73 14.44 8.64
N SER A 32 7.60 14.64 7.65
CA SER A 32 8.39 15.85 7.50
C SER A 32 7.83 16.85 6.48
N GLY A 33 6.90 16.44 5.61
CA GLY A 33 6.38 17.27 4.52
C GLY A 33 7.36 17.53 3.38
N LYS A 34 8.59 17.01 3.43
CA LYS A 34 9.59 17.15 2.36
C LYS A 34 9.31 16.20 1.20
N GLU A 35 9.74 16.53 -0.01
CA GLU A 35 9.57 15.65 -1.18
C GLU A 35 10.18 14.25 -0.94
N LEU A 36 9.44 13.22 -1.33
CA LEU A 36 9.92 11.84 -1.32
C LEU A 36 11.11 11.71 -2.28
N GLY A 37 12.19 11.05 -1.85
CA GLY A 37 13.41 10.90 -2.64
C GLY A 37 14.46 11.98 -2.41
N SER A 38 14.08 13.15 -1.89
CA SER A 38 15.01 14.27 -1.60
C SER A 38 16.05 13.95 -0.52
N MET A 39 15.78 12.95 0.34
CA MET A 39 16.68 12.53 1.42
C MET A 39 17.22 11.10 1.23
N GLY A 40 17.18 10.60 -0.01
CA GLY A 40 17.65 9.26 -0.38
C GLY A 40 16.51 8.28 -0.64
N LYS A 41 16.73 7.00 -0.32
CA LYS A 41 15.75 5.92 -0.60
C LYS A 41 14.46 6.14 0.18
N VAL A 42 13.35 6.25 -0.56
CA VAL A 42 11.99 6.29 -0.01
C VAL A 42 11.70 4.97 0.70
N VAL A 43 11.12 5.07 1.89
CA VAL A 43 10.65 3.91 2.66
C VAL A 43 9.13 3.88 2.56
N THR A 44 8.57 2.77 2.12
CA THR A 44 7.12 2.54 2.06
C THR A 44 6.74 1.53 3.14
N LYS A 45 5.62 1.77 3.83
CA LYS A 45 5.00 0.87 4.79
C LYS A 45 3.49 0.84 4.56
N VAL A 46 2.84 -0.22 5.02
CA VAL A 46 1.38 -0.31 5.08
C VAL A 46 1.00 -0.34 6.55
N TYR A 47 0.01 0.47 6.93
CA TYR A 47 -0.53 0.56 8.28
C TYR A 47 -2.04 0.66 8.19
N ASP A 48 -2.79 -0.24 8.83
CA ASP A 48 -4.27 -0.28 8.79
C ASP A 48 -4.84 -0.11 7.37
N ASP A 49 -4.40 -0.94 6.43
CA ASP A 49 -4.77 -0.87 5.01
C ASP A 49 -4.50 0.48 4.33
N GLN A 50 -3.60 1.30 4.88
CA GLN A 50 -3.13 2.56 4.32
C GLN A 50 -1.64 2.48 3.99
N GLU A 51 -1.28 2.67 2.72
CA GLU A 51 0.10 2.83 2.31
C GLU A 51 0.61 4.20 2.80
N VAL A 52 1.80 4.22 3.40
CA VAL A 52 2.49 5.41 3.88
C VAL A 52 3.93 5.43 3.39
N LYS A 53 4.38 6.60 2.93
CA LYS A 53 5.73 6.80 2.40
C LYS A 53 6.53 7.81 3.22
N PHE A 54 7.82 7.54 3.37
CA PHE A 54 8.75 8.34 4.16
C PHE A 54 10.01 8.66 3.36
N CYS A 55 10.53 9.88 3.52
CA CYS A 55 11.76 10.29 2.85
C CYS A 55 13.04 9.71 3.48
N CYS A 56 12.99 9.23 4.73
CA CYS A 56 14.16 8.64 5.41
C CYS A 56 13.78 7.74 6.60
N LYS A 57 14.73 6.94 7.09
CA LYS A 57 14.55 6.05 8.26
C LYS A 57 14.19 6.80 9.55
N SER A 58 14.68 8.02 9.73
CA SER A 58 14.34 8.84 10.91
C SER A 58 12.87 9.28 10.90
N CYS A 59 12.26 9.45 9.73
CA CYS A 59 10.82 9.71 9.63
C CYS A 59 10.01 8.47 10.03
N VAL A 60 10.46 7.27 9.69
CA VAL A 60 9.82 6.02 10.13
C VAL A 60 9.75 5.94 11.66
N LYS A 61 10.86 6.18 12.36
CA LYS A 61 10.90 6.18 13.83
C LYS A 61 9.94 7.20 14.45
N LYS A 62 9.85 8.40 13.87
CA LYS A 62 8.91 9.44 14.32
C LYS A 62 7.46 9.04 14.08
N PHE A 63 7.18 8.39 12.95
CA PHE A 63 5.86 7.85 12.65
C PHE A 63 5.47 6.75 13.64
N GLU A 64 6.35 5.78 13.90
CA GLU A 64 6.11 4.66 14.81
C GLU A 64 5.87 5.09 16.26
N ALA A 65 6.37 6.26 16.66
CA ALA A 65 6.10 6.83 17.99
C ALA A 65 4.66 7.32 18.17
N ASP A 66 3.98 7.72 17.09
CA ASP A 66 2.59 8.18 17.13
C ASP A 66 1.91 8.05 15.74
N PRO A 67 1.61 6.82 15.27
CA PRO A 67 1.08 6.59 13.92
C PRO A 67 -0.25 7.31 13.70
N ALA A 68 -1.14 7.27 14.70
CA ALA A 68 -2.47 7.87 14.63
C ALA A 68 -2.42 9.36 14.30
N LYS A 69 -1.53 10.12 14.96
CA LYS A 69 -1.33 11.56 14.68
C LYS A 69 -0.95 11.87 13.23
N TYR A 70 -0.18 11.00 12.60
CA TYR A 70 0.25 11.19 11.21
C TYR A 70 -0.78 10.66 10.22
N LEU A 71 -1.46 9.56 10.53
CA LEU A 71 -2.51 8.99 9.68
C LEU A 71 -3.72 9.92 9.59
N SER A 72 -4.03 10.70 10.62
CA SER A 72 -5.07 11.74 10.56
C SER A 72 -4.78 12.86 9.54
N LYS A 73 -3.57 12.92 8.97
CA LYS A 73 -3.20 13.85 7.89
C LYS A 73 -3.48 13.28 6.50
N LEU A 74 -3.87 12.02 6.40
CA LEU A 74 -4.29 11.37 5.17
C LEU A 74 -5.81 11.50 5.07
N ASN A 75 -6.26 12.18 4.02
CA ASN A 75 -7.67 12.38 3.70
C ASN A 75 -8.20 11.22 2.84
#